data_AF-A0A9D5MFN7-F1
#
_entry.id   AF-A0A9D5MFN7-F1
#
_cell.length_a   1.000
_cell.length_b   1.000
_cell.length_c   1.000
_cell.angle_alpha   90.00
_cell.angle_beta   90.00
_cell.angle_gamma   90.00
#
_symmetry.space_group_name_H-M   'P 1'
#
loop_
_entity.id
_entity.type
_entity.pdbx_description
1 polymer ?
#
loop_
_entity_poly.entity_id
_entity_poly.type
_entity_poly.pdbx_seq_one_letter_code
_entity_poly.pdbx_strand_id
1 'polypeptide(L)'
;MKKRIISIIMLLVLVAGIGLFAYGLSGRGIYDNAADMMGVSKKDAMTSIQDPTTLTSVGDLSKIGADKVKTFLKGLGLDAAKVDAAVDARVAYEAAVANSKDRDKFFAYATSVDETVTEDNYNDLIMNHDVSDPMRLDMAKAELGVDDETFQALTDNAELLALYQEGLPSLLENKKMTSSVLVMFVGLILIVAAGAYFLILSMSLKPRARTHAANPKVEKITTLLLNYALFIILGLILIVVSIMRPDFLSMGNILNILQNASTKGILALGCAGLIVLAGTDLSIGRVLGLSAAVTASMVQSVTYVARMYPTIVSPVSGLGLLIPLFSSIAVSVLFCMINGFGVAKLHLHAFIVTLGTQLIAYGANCLYIESQP
;
A
#
# COMPACT_ATOMS: atom_id res chain seq x y z
N MET A 1 -5.70 -8.38 49.62
CA MET A 1 -4.52 -7.63 49.10
C MET A 1 -4.09 -8.06 47.70
N LYS A 2 -3.78 -9.34 47.43
CA LYS A 2 -3.29 -9.79 46.09
C LYS A 2 -4.15 -9.35 44.89
N LYS A 3 -5.48 -9.49 44.94
CA LYS A 3 -6.37 -9.06 43.83
C LYS A 3 -6.31 -7.55 43.55
N ARG A 4 -6.19 -6.70 44.59
CA ARG A 4 -6.08 -5.24 44.42
C ARG A 4 -4.75 -4.83 43.77
N ILE A 5 -3.66 -5.51 44.14
CA ILE A 5 -2.34 -5.27 43.57
C ILE A 5 -2.32 -5.66 42.09
N ILE A 6 -2.92 -6.80 41.73
CA ILE A 6 -2.99 -7.26 40.33
C ILE A 6 -3.89 -6.32 39.49
N SER A 7 -5.00 -5.81 40.03
CA SER A 7 -5.83 -4.81 39.33
C SER A 7 -5.08 -3.50 39.07
N ILE A 8 -4.23 -3.04 40.00
CA ILE A 8 -3.42 -1.81 39.80
C ILE A 8 -2.37 -2.05 38.71
N ILE A 9 -1.71 -3.21 38.72
CA ILE A 9 -0.75 -3.59 37.67
C ILE A 9 -1.44 -3.65 36.30
N MET A 10 -2.63 -4.25 36.22
CA MET A 10 -3.38 -4.34 34.96
C MET A 10 -3.91 -2.99 34.47
N LEU A 11 -4.22 -2.06 35.38
CA LEU A 11 -4.54 -0.67 35.02
C LEU A 11 -3.32 0.05 34.43
N LEU A 12 -2.13 -0.14 35.01
CA LEU A 12 -0.88 0.41 34.46
C LEU A 12 -0.56 -0.18 33.08
N VAL A 13 -0.80 -1.48 32.89
CA VAL A 13 -0.66 -2.16 31.58
C VAL A 13 -1.63 -1.59 30.54
N LEU A 14 -2.88 -1.30 30.93
CA LEU A 14 -3.86 -0.65 30.05
C LEU A 14 -3.39 0.74 29.62
N VAL A 15 -2.93 1.57 30.56
CA VAL A 15 -2.45 2.94 30.28
C VAL A 15 -1.20 2.91 29.40
N ALA A 16 -0.26 2.00 29.66
CA ALA A 16 0.92 1.80 28.82
C ALA A 16 0.54 1.33 27.40
N GLY A 17 -0.43 0.41 27.29
CA GLY A 17 -0.95 -0.07 26.00
C GLY A 17 -1.58 1.04 25.17
N ILE A 18 -2.36 1.93 25.80
CA ILE A 18 -2.95 3.12 25.15
C ILE A 18 -1.85 4.08 24.66
N GLY A 19 -0.81 4.31 25.47
CA GLY A 19 0.31 5.17 25.10
C GLY A 19 1.11 4.63 23.91
N LEU A 20 1.44 3.33 23.92
CA LEU A 20 2.11 2.65 22.81
C LEU A 20 1.25 2.67 21.54
N PHE A 21 -0.06 2.42 21.66
CA PHE A 21 -1.00 2.47 20.55
C PHE A 21 -1.07 3.87 19.91
N ALA A 22 -1.17 4.93 20.73
CA ALA A 22 -1.19 6.32 20.27
C ALA A 22 0.15 6.76 19.63
N TYR A 23 1.27 6.26 20.15
CA TYR A 23 2.59 6.51 19.58
C TYR A 23 2.74 5.89 18.20
N GLY A 24 2.34 4.63 18.03
CA GLY A 24 2.38 3.96 16.74
C GLY A 24 1.43 4.59 15.71
N LEU A 25 0.30 5.12 16.16
CA LEU A 25 -0.67 5.86 15.35
C LEU A 25 -0.12 7.12 14.71
N SER A 26 0.79 7.82 15.39
CA SER A 26 1.27 9.12 14.95
C SER A 26 2.24 9.02 13.76
N GLY A 27 2.70 7.81 13.38
CA GLY A 27 3.52 7.60 12.18
C GLY A 27 4.75 8.51 12.10
N ARG A 28 5.26 9.03 13.21
CA ARG A 28 6.18 10.19 13.19
C ARG A 28 7.55 9.87 12.59
N GLY A 29 8.13 8.69 12.85
CA GLY A 29 9.55 8.42 12.53
C GLY A 29 10.00 8.17 11.06
N ILE A 30 9.19 8.35 10.00
CA ILE A 30 9.63 8.14 8.58
C ILE A 30 9.98 9.51 8.06
N TYR A 31 8.99 10.40 8.12
CA TYR A 31 9.13 11.78 7.70
C TYR A 31 10.17 12.53 8.53
N ASP A 32 10.34 12.18 9.81
CA ASP A 32 11.40 12.75 10.65
C ASP A 32 12.80 12.30 10.21
N ASN A 33 13.02 11.00 10.00
CA ASN A 33 14.31 10.49 9.51
C ASN A 33 14.64 10.96 8.09
N ALA A 34 13.65 10.97 7.20
CA ALA A 34 13.82 11.47 5.83
C ALA A 34 14.11 12.98 5.81
N ALA A 35 13.44 13.76 6.67
CA ALA A 35 13.72 15.18 6.84
C ALA A 35 15.14 15.44 7.36
N ASP A 36 15.59 14.68 8.35
CA ASP A 36 16.96 14.79 8.90
C ASP A 36 18.03 14.44 7.85
N MET A 37 17.81 13.40 7.05
CA MET A 37 18.74 12.97 5.99
C MET A 37 18.79 13.96 4.81
N MET A 38 17.65 14.53 4.41
CA MET A 38 17.57 15.53 3.35
C MET A 38 17.94 16.94 3.84
N GLY A 39 17.96 17.18 5.15
CA GLY A 39 18.15 18.50 5.75
C GLY A 39 17.01 19.49 5.46
N VAL A 40 15.80 18.99 5.27
CA VAL A 40 14.58 19.78 4.95
C VAL A 40 13.57 19.69 6.10
N SER A 41 12.52 20.52 6.09
CA SER A 41 11.49 20.40 7.11
C SER A 41 10.69 19.10 6.94
N LYS A 42 10.13 18.58 8.04
CA LYS A 42 9.21 17.42 8.01
C LYS A 42 8.06 17.59 7.02
N LYS A 43 7.56 18.82 6.88
CA LYS A 43 6.46 19.13 5.96
C LYS A 43 6.91 18.94 4.51
N ASP A 44 8.11 19.43 4.19
CA ASP A 44 8.67 19.33 2.84
C ASP A 44 9.01 17.88 2.52
N ALA A 45 9.61 17.13 3.46
CA ALA A 45 9.86 15.69 3.30
C ALA A 45 8.56 14.89 3.06
N MET A 46 7.47 15.28 3.72
CA MET A 46 6.16 14.65 3.50
C MET A 46 5.60 14.96 2.12
N THR A 47 5.72 16.20 1.65
CA THR A 47 5.32 16.61 0.30
C THR A 47 6.14 15.87 -0.77
N SER A 48 7.46 15.74 -0.59
CA SER A 48 8.36 15.01 -1.51
C SER A 48 8.12 13.49 -1.56
N ILE A 49 7.63 12.90 -0.48
CA ILE A 49 7.24 11.48 -0.43
C ILE A 49 5.88 11.26 -1.09
N GLN A 50 4.95 12.20 -0.95
CA GLN A 50 3.60 12.10 -1.52
C GLN A 50 3.57 12.43 -3.01
N ASP A 51 4.42 13.37 -3.44
CA ASP A 51 4.58 13.76 -4.83
C ASP A 51 6.06 13.70 -5.21
N PRO A 52 6.52 12.59 -5.81
CA PRO A 52 7.91 12.42 -6.24
C PRO A 52 8.35 13.49 -7.25
N THR A 53 7.41 14.04 -8.03
CA THR A 53 7.74 15.13 -8.96
C THR A 53 8.14 16.38 -8.21
N THR A 54 7.76 16.55 -6.94
CA THR A 54 8.27 17.66 -6.14
C THR A 54 9.73 17.51 -5.76
N LEU A 55 10.40 16.36 -5.90
CA LEU A 55 11.88 16.32 -5.83
C LEU A 55 12.55 17.05 -6.98
N THR A 56 11.86 17.24 -8.11
CA THR A 56 12.35 18.12 -9.18
C THR A 56 12.16 19.59 -8.82
N SER A 57 11.28 19.90 -7.84
CA SER A 57 10.99 21.25 -7.35
C SER A 57 11.56 21.57 -5.96
N VAL A 58 12.01 20.58 -5.18
CA VAL A 58 12.88 20.79 -4.02
C VAL A 58 14.22 21.19 -4.61
N GLY A 59 14.38 22.50 -4.70
CA GLY A 59 15.19 23.13 -5.74
C GLY A 59 16.63 22.67 -5.78
N ASP A 60 17.17 22.67 -7.00
CA ASP A 60 18.58 22.62 -7.43
C ASP A 60 19.52 21.85 -6.49
N LEU A 61 20.35 20.94 -7.01
CA LEU A 61 21.39 20.30 -6.18
C LEU A 61 22.22 21.35 -5.39
N SER A 62 22.29 22.59 -5.89
CA SER A 62 22.84 23.76 -5.19
C SER A 62 22.20 24.13 -3.84
N LYS A 63 20.89 23.91 -3.59
CA LYS A 63 20.21 24.28 -2.33
C LYS A 63 20.24 23.16 -1.29
N ILE A 64 20.10 21.91 -1.71
CA ILE A 64 20.13 20.74 -0.82
C ILE A 64 21.58 20.32 -0.54
N GLY A 65 22.43 20.39 -1.56
CA GLY A 65 23.80 19.88 -1.57
C GLY A 65 23.87 18.44 -2.09
N ALA A 66 24.73 18.20 -3.09
CA ALA A 66 24.91 16.90 -3.72
C ALA A 66 25.21 15.78 -2.70
N ASP A 67 26.02 16.05 -1.68
CA ASP A 67 26.36 15.06 -0.64
C ASP A 67 25.17 14.62 0.21
N LYS A 68 24.21 15.52 0.46
CA LYS A 68 22.99 15.20 1.21
C LYS A 68 22.05 14.37 0.35
N VAL A 69 21.93 14.69 -0.95
CA VAL A 69 21.14 13.89 -1.91
C VAL A 69 21.73 12.48 -2.03
N LYS A 70 23.06 12.34 -2.15
CA LYS A 70 23.74 11.04 -2.16
C LYS A 70 23.50 10.27 -0.87
N THR A 71 23.66 10.92 0.28
CA THR A 71 23.44 10.29 1.59
C THR A 71 22.01 9.81 1.76
N PHE A 72 21.03 10.61 1.31
CA PHE A 72 19.62 10.27 1.35
C PHE A 72 19.30 9.07 0.45
N LEU A 73 19.65 9.13 -0.84
CA LEU A 73 19.39 8.06 -1.81
C LEU A 73 20.09 6.76 -1.44
N LYS A 74 21.34 6.80 -1.00
CA LYS A 74 22.04 5.62 -0.45
C LYS A 74 21.39 5.11 0.84
N GLY A 75 20.85 6.03 1.66
CA GLY A 75 20.04 5.71 2.84
C GLY A 75 18.76 4.93 2.52
N LEU A 76 18.27 5.00 1.28
CA LEU A 76 17.14 4.19 0.77
C LEU A 76 17.53 2.74 0.47
N GLY A 77 18.82 2.39 0.54
CA GLY A 77 19.34 1.08 0.15
C GLY A 77 19.58 0.93 -1.35
N LEU A 78 19.63 2.03 -2.08
CA LEU A 78 19.97 2.04 -3.50
C LEU A 78 21.47 1.80 -3.73
N ASP A 79 21.80 1.28 -4.90
CA ASP A 79 23.19 1.04 -5.29
C ASP A 79 24.02 2.33 -5.27
N ALA A 80 25.12 2.31 -4.53
CA ALA A 80 25.93 3.50 -4.32
C ALA A 80 26.57 4.01 -5.62
N ALA A 81 26.97 3.12 -6.53
CA ALA A 81 27.59 3.50 -7.79
C ALA A 81 26.58 4.16 -8.73
N LYS A 82 25.34 3.63 -8.82
CA LYS A 82 24.25 4.25 -9.57
C LYS A 82 23.89 5.63 -9.03
N VAL A 83 23.80 5.77 -7.70
CA VAL A 83 23.50 7.07 -7.06
C VAL A 83 24.60 8.08 -7.31
N ASP A 84 25.87 7.68 -7.16
CA ASP A 84 26.99 8.58 -7.43
C ASP A 84 27.03 9.01 -8.89
N ALA A 85 26.88 8.08 -9.84
CA ALA A 85 26.85 8.38 -11.26
C ALA A 85 25.73 9.37 -11.63
N ALA A 86 24.51 9.16 -11.16
CA ALA A 86 23.36 10.03 -11.48
C ALA A 86 23.52 11.43 -10.86
N VAL A 87 23.99 11.52 -9.61
CA VAL A 87 24.20 12.82 -8.95
C VAL A 87 25.39 13.56 -9.59
N ASP A 88 26.49 12.87 -9.91
CA ASP A 88 27.67 13.50 -10.51
C ASP A 88 27.40 13.97 -11.94
N ALA A 89 26.64 13.20 -12.74
CA ALA A 89 26.17 13.63 -14.05
C ALA A 89 25.32 14.91 -13.95
N ARG A 90 24.48 15.03 -12.92
CA ARG A 90 23.68 16.23 -12.70
C ARG A 90 24.51 17.43 -12.25
N VAL A 91 25.50 17.23 -11.38
CA VAL A 91 26.43 18.30 -10.98
C VAL A 91 27.21 18.81 -12.20
N ALA A 92 27.67 17.90 -13.07
CA ALA A 92 28.33 18.26 -14.32
C ALA A 92 27.40 19.06 -15.25
N TYR A 93 26.13 18.66 -15.37
CA TYR A 93 25.12 19.40 -16.13
C TYR A 93 24.93 20.83 -15.60
N GLU A 94 24.75 20.99 -14.28
CA GLU A 94 24.58 22.31 -13.66
C GLU A 94 25.82 23.19 -13.88
N ALA A 95 27.01 22.61 -13.83
CA ALA A 95 28.26 23.31 -14.14
C ALA A 95 28.36 23.73 -15.62
N ALA A 96 27.97 22.87 -16.56
CA ALA A 96 27.96 23.18 -18.00
C ALA A 96 26.96 24.31 -18.33
N VAL A 97 25.77 24.27 -17.72
CA VAL A 97 24.76 25.34 -17.85
C VAL A 97 25.22 26.64 -17.18
N ALA A 98 25.95 26.55 -16.07
CA ALA A 98 26.55 27.74 -15.46
C ALA A 98 27.66 28.33 -16.34
N ASN A 99 28.49 27.47 -16.95
CA ASN A 99 29.55 27.87 -17.87
C ASN A 99 29.00 28.51 -19.14
N SER A 100 27.87 28.05 -19.68
CA SER A 100 27.24 28.70 -20.84
C SER A 100 26.63 30.07 -20.54
N LYS A 101 26.42 30.38 -19.26
CA LYS A 101 26.00 31.71 -18.79
C LYS A 101 27.16 32.62 -18.41
N ASP A 102 28.36 32.06 -18.22
CA ASP A 102 29.56 32.83 -17.93
C ASP A 102 30.00 33.61 -19.17
N ARG A 103 30.23 34.92 -19.00
CA ARG A 103 30.53 35.83 -20.12
C ARG A 103 31.75 35.36 -20.90
N ASP A 104 32.85 35.12 -20.19
CA ASP A 104 34.16 34.92 -20.81
C ASP A 104 34.22 33.54 -21.48
N LYS A 105 33.60 32.52 -20.86
CA LYS A 105 33.50 31.18 -21.44
C LYS A 105 32.55 31.12 -22.63
N PHE A 106 31.38 31.76 -22.53
CA PHE A 106 30.43 31.81 -23.63
C PHE A 106 30.99 32.61 -24.82
N PHE A 107 31.70 33.71 -24.56
CA PHE A 107 32.37 34.49 -25.60
C PHE A 107 33.43 33.65 -26.33
N ALA A 108 34.29 32.94 -25.59
CA ALA A 108 35.29 32.05 -26.17
C ALA A 108 34.67 30.95 -27.05
N TYR A 109 33.55 30.36 -26.62
CA TYR A 109 32.80 29.39 -27.42
C TYR A 109 32.16 30.04 -28.65
N ALA A 110 31.50 31.17 -28.50
CA ALA A 110 30.85 31.90 -29.59
C ALA A 110 31.82 32.24 -30.72
N THR A 111 33.00 32.79 -30.38
CA THR A 111 34.06 33.08 -31.36
C THR A 111 34.64 31.83 -32.02
N SER A 112 34.57 30.66 -31.37
CA SER A 112 35.01 29.39 -31.97
C SER A 112 34.00 28.80 -32.98
N VAL A 113 32.72 29.13 -32.85
CA VAL A 113 31.64 28.65 -33.72
C VAL A 113 31.37 29.63 -34.86
N ASP A 114 31.47 30.93 -34.59
CA ASP A 114 31.27 32.01 -35.55
C ASP A 114 32.38 33.06 -35.44
N GLU A 115 33.27 33.10 -36.44
CA GLU A 115 34.40 34.03 -36.51
C GLU A 115 33.96 35.51 -36.63
N THR A 116 32.68 35.78 -36.92
CA THR A 116 32.15 37.15 -37.01
C THR A 116 31.83 37.76 -35.65
N VAL A 117 31.85 36.96 -34.57
CA VAL A 117 31.60 37.43 -33.19
C VAL A 117 32.86 38.12 -32.64
N THR A 118 32.71 39.40 -32.30
CA THR A 118 33.75 40.30 -31.77
C THR A 118 33.27 40.94 -30.47
N GLU A 119 34.16 41.54 -29.66
CA GLU A 119 33.75 42.21 -28.41
C GLU A 119 32.69 43.32 -28.65
N ASP A 120 32.74 43.98 -29.81
CA ASP A 120 31.84 45.09 -30.13
C ASP A 120 30.40 44.64 -30.45
N ASN A 121 30.23 43.46 -31.04
CA ASN A 121 28.91 42.92 -31.42
C ASN A 121 28.36 41.85 -30.46
N TYR A 122 29.15 41.44 -29.47
CA TYR A 122 28.76 40.44 -28.47
C TYR A 122 27.54 40.87 -27.64
N ASN A 123 27.41 42.15 -27.31
CA ASN A 123 26.24 42.65 -26.58
C ASN A 123 24.96 42.54 -27.41
N ASP A 124 25.03 42.80 -28.72
CA ASP A 124 23.90 42.64 -29.63
C ASP A 124 23.51 41.17 -29.78
N LEU A 125 24.49 40.26 -29.79
CA LEU A 125 24.27 38.81 -29.79
C LEU A 125 23.51 38.35 -28.54
N ILE A 126 23.87 38.83 -27.34
CA ILE A 126 23.18 38.47 -26.10
C ILE A 126 21.77 39.07 -26.03
N MET A 127 21.57 40.27 -26.56
CA MET A 127 20.23 40.90 -26.61
C MET A 127 19.28 40.14 -27.55
N ASN A 128 19.81 39.39 -28.51
CA ASN A 128 19.04 38.55 -29.40
C ASN A 128 18.88 37.11 -28.86
N HIS A 129 17.90 36.93 -27.98
CA HIS A 129 17.59 35.66 -27.33
C HIS A 129 17.34 34.49 -28.31
N ASP A 130 16.78 34.76 -29.48
CA ASP A 130 16.48 33.74 -30.50
C ASP A 130 17.75 33.06 -31.04
N VAL A 131 18.90 33.74 -30.93
CA VAL A 131 20.21 33.23 -31.37
C VAL A 131 21.05 32.80 -30.18
N SER A 132 21.08 33.60 -29.10
CA SER A 132 21.96 33.32 -27.96
C SER A 132 21.56 32.08 -27.18
N ASP A 133 20.27 31.83 -26.98
CA ASP A 133 19.81 30.75 -26.11
C ASP A 133 20.00 29.36 -26.72
N PRO A 134 19.75 29.14 -28.04
CA PRO A 134 20.19 27.93 -28.73
C PRO A 134 21.71 27.72 -28.69
N MET A 135 22.50 28.77 -28.87
CA MET A 135 23.97 28.66 -28.81
C MET A 135 24.48 28.26 -27.41
N ARG A 136 23.85 28.79 -26.35
CA ARG A 136 24.17 28.40 -24.97
C ARG A 136 23.79 26.96 -24.66
N LEU A 137 22.68 26.50 -25.24
CA LEU A 137 22.23 25.13 -25.14
C LEU A 137 23.23 24.18 -25.83
N ASP A 138 23.67 24.53 -27.04
CA ASP A 138 24.64 23.74 -27.80
C ASP A 138 26.02 23.73 -27.12
N MET A 139 26.45 24.84 -26.52
CA MET A 139 27.65 24.88 -25.67
C MET A 139 27.55 23.89 -24.50
N ALA A 140 26.42 23.91 -23.78
CA ALA A 140 26.22 23.02 -22.63
C ALA A 140 26.19 21.54 -23.06
N LYS A 141 25.57 21.22 -24.20
CA LYS A 141 25.59 19.86 -24.77
C LYS A 141 26.99 19.42 -25.17
N ALA A 142 27.75 20.31 -25.82
CA ALA A 142 29.11 20.03 -26.27
C ALA A 142 30.06 19.79 -25.09
N GLU A 143 29.93 20.56 -24.01
CA GLU A 143 30.73 20.40 -22.80
C GLU A 143 30.43 19.07 -22.08
N LEU A 144 29.18 18.61 -22.14
CA LEU A 144 28.75 17.33 -21.58
C LEU A 144 29.02 16.13 -22.50
N GLY A 145 29.18 16.35 -23.80
CA GLY A 145 29.38 15.29 -24.79
C GLY A 145 28.16 14.36 -24.95
N VAL A 146 26.94 14.89 -24.76
CA VAL A 146 25.69 14.13 -24.76
C VAL A 146 24.79 14.48 -25.94
N ASP A 147 23.95 13.54 -26.36
CA ASP A 147 22.91 13.77 -27.37
C ASP A 147 21.69 14.53 -26.80
N ASP A 148 20.78 14.94 -27.68
CA ASP A 148 19.59 15.74 -27.34
C ASP A 148 18.64 15.01 -26.37
N GLU A 149 18.50 13.70 -26.52
CA GLU A 149 17.61 12.87 -25.70
C GLU A 149 18.15 12.77 -24.27
N THR A 150 19.46 12.51 -24.13
CA THR A 150 20.17 12.46 -22.86
C THR A 150 20.23 13.82 -22.20
N PHE A 151 20.41 14.91 -22.96
CA PHE A 151 20.38 16.27 -22.43
C PHE A 151 19.01 16.65 -21.85
N GLN A 152 17.92 16.27 -22.53
CA GLN A 152 16.57 16.49 -22.03
C GLN A 152 16.30 15.66 -20.76
N ALA A 153 16.73 14.40 -20.72
CA ALA A 153 16.61 13.55 -19.55
C ALA A 153 17.37 14.10 -18.32
N LEU A 154 18.56 14.66 -18.55
CA LEU A 154 19.32 15.36 -17.52
C LEU A 154 18.56 16.59 -17.02
N THR A 155 17.98 17.38 -17.92
CA THR A 155 17.23 18.61 -17.60
C THR A 155 16.07 18.34 -16.66
N ASP A 156 15.28 17.29 -16.92
CA ASP A 156 14.07 16.94 -16.17
C ASP A 156 14.33 16.14 -14.87
N ASN A 157 15.60 15.95 -14.47
CA ASN A 157 16.01 15.15 -13.30
C ASN A 157 15.47 13.70 -13.32
N ALA A 158 15.27 13.12 -14.51
CA ALA A 158 14.55 11.86 -14.68
C ALA A 158 15.24 10.68 -13.97
N GLU A 159 16.57 10.59 -14.01
CA GLU A 159 17.33 9.52 -13.35
C GLU A 159 17.26 9.60 -11.83
N LEU A 160 17.39 10.80 -11.25
CA LEU A 160 17.27 11.00 -9.80
C LEU A 160 15.85 10.69 -9.32
N LEU A 161 14.84 11.06 -10.10
CA LEU A 161 13.44 10.74 -9.84
C LEU A 161 13.21 9.22 -9.89
N ALA A 162 13.76 8.54 -10.89
CA ALA A 162 13.65 7.09 -11.04
C ALA A 162 14.33 6.35 -9.87
N LEU A 163 15.56 6.76 -9.52
CA LEU A 163 16.28 6.22 -8.36
C LEU A 163 15.50 6.45 -7.06
N TYR A 164 14.96 7.66 -6.86
CA TYR A 164 14.14 7.95 -5.70
C TYR A 164 12.88 7.06 -5.65
N GLN A 165 12.17 6.91 -6.77
CA GLN A 165 10.99 6.05 -6.86
C GLN A 165 11.33 4.57 -6.65
N GLU A 166 12.50 4.11 -7.07
CA GLU A 166 13.01 2.76 -6.82
C GLU A 166 13.29 2.54 -5.32
N GLY A 167 13.84 3.54 -4.64
CA GLY A 167 14.14 3.50 -3.21
C GLY A 167 12.97 3.89 -2.29
N LEU A 168 11.87 4.41 -2.83
CA LEU A 168 10.72 4.84 -2.04
C LEU A 168 9.97 3.66 -1.41
N PRO A 169 9.71 2.54 -2.12
CA PRO A 169 9.18 1.32 -1.53
C PRO A 169 10.05 0.84 -0.37
N SER A 170 11.38 0.77 -0.53
CA SER A 170 12.27 0.37 0.56
C SER A 170 12.28 1.38 1.73
N LEU A 171 12.08 2.67 1.49
CA LEU A 171 11.90 3.64 2.58
C LEU A 171 10.59 3.40 3.37
N LEU A 172 9.51 3.09 2.63
CA LEU A 172 8.18 2.83 3.19
C LEU A 172 8.11 1.44 3.86
N GLU A 173 8.89 0.49 3.36
CA GLU A 173 8.89 -0.92 3.75
C GLU A 173 9.98 -1.22 4.81
N ASN A 174 11.20 -0.69 4.65
CA ASN A 174 12.43 -1.17 5.30
C ASN A 174 12.87 -0.42 6.57
N LYS A 175 12.05 0.45 7.16
CA LYS A 175 12.26 0.81 8.58
C LYS A 175 11.03 1.15 9.39
N LYS A 176 9.83 0.94 8.83
CA LYS A 176 8.64 1.50 9.47
C LYS A 176 7.30 0.82 9.30
N MET A 177 7.19 -0.31 8.61
CA MET A 177 6.00 -1.12 8.79
C MET A 177 6.15 -2.16 9.92
N THR A 178 7.36 -2.45 10.41
CA THR A 178 7.51 -3.31 11.59
C THR A 178 7.35 -2.50 12.87
N SER A 179 8.11 -1.43 13.13
CA SER A 179 8.15 -0.82 14.47
C SER A 179 6.86 -0.10 14.87
N SER A 180 6.26 0.72 14.00
CA SER A 180 5.02 1.44 14.34
C SER A 180 3.81 0.52 14.41
N VAL A 181 3.68 -0.42 13.47
CA VAL A 181 2.58 -1.39 13.46
C VAL A 181 2.75 -2.42 14.56
N LEU A 182 3.97 -2.94 14.80
CA LEU A 182 4.27 -3.83 15.94
C LEU A 182 3.99 -3.13 17.27
N VAL A 183 4.38 -1.86 17.43
CA VAL A 183 4.07 -1.08 18.64
C VAL A 183 2.56 -0.86 18.80
N MET A 184 1.81 -0.68 17.71
CA MET A 184 0.35 -0.66 17.73
C MET A 184 -0.24 -2.03 18.09
N PHE A 185 0.27 -3.13 17.53
CA PHE A 185 -0.18 -4.48 17.84
C PHE A 185 0.11 -4.84 19.29
N VAL A 186 1.29 -4.52 19.80
CA VAL A 186 1.66 -4.69 21.22
C VAL A 186 0.75 -3.84 22.09
N GLY A 187 0.51 -2.57 21.74
CA GLY A 187 -0.44 -1.70 22.44
C GLY A 187 -1.85 -2.27 22.48
N LEU A 188 -2.35 -2.78 21.34
CA LEU A 188 -3.66 -3.40 21.21
C LEU A 188 -3.75 -4.71 22.02
N ILE A 189 -2.74 -5.57 21.97
CA ILE A 189 -2.67 -6.81 22.75
C ILE A 189 -2.73 -6.51 24.25
N LEU A 190 -1.99 -5.51 24.73
CA LEU A 190 -2.01 -5.11 26.14
C LEU A 190 -3.38 -4.56 26.55
N ILE A 191 -4.05 -3.79 25.69
CA ILE A 191 -5.41 -3.28 25.93
C ILE A 191 -6.42 -4.44 26.01
N VAL A 192 -6.37 -5.38 25.05
CA VAL A 192 -7.28 -6.53 25.00
C VAL A 192 -7.04 -7.47 26.19
N ALA A 193 -5.78 -7.74 26.54
CA ALA A 193 -5.43 -8.59 27.68
C ALA A 193 -5.88 -7.96 29.01
N ALA A 194 -5.68 -6.65 29.19
CA ALA A 194 -6.17 -5.94 30.37
C ALA A 194 -7.71 -5.92 30.43
N GLY A 195 -8.37 -5.69 29.28
CA GLY A 195 -9.83 -5.73 29.17
C GLY A 195 -10.41 -7.11 29.50
N ALA A 196 -9.82 -8.17 28.97
CA ALA A 196 -10.20 -9.56 29.27
C ALA A 196 -9.98 -9.89 30.76
N TYR A 197 -8.88 -9.43 31.36
CA TYR A 197 -8.63 -9.58 32.79
C TYR A 197 -9.72 -8.89 33.64
N PHE A 198 -10.09 -7.66 33.30
CA PHE A 198 -11.16 -6.94 33.99
C PHE A 198 -12.53 -7.62 33.81
N LEU A 199 -12.81 -8.18 32.63
CA LEU A 199 -14.02 -8.95 32.39
C LEU A 199 -14.07 -10.22 33.24
N ILE A 200 -12.99 -11.01 33.26
CA ILE A 200 -12.89 -12.24 34.08
C ILE A 200 -12.97 -11.90 35.57
N LEU A 201 -12.33 -10.82 36.01
CA LEU A 201 -12.43 -10.35 37.38
C LEU A 201 -13.87 -9.95 37.72
N SER A 202 -14.59 -9.31 36.80
CA SER A 202 -16.00 -8.95 36.99
C SER A 202 -16.89 -10.19 37.15
N MET A 203 -16.58 -11.29 36.46
CA MET A 203 -17.29 -12.56 36.56
C MET A 203 -16.90 -13.37 37.81
N SER A 204 -15.65 -13.24 38.28
CA SER A 204 -15.10 -13.97 39.44
C SER A 204 -15.37 -13.28 40.78
N LEU A 205 -15.86 -12.04 40.77
CA LEU A 205 -16.33 -11.38 41.97
C LEU A 205 -17.63 -12.06 42.41
N LYS A 206 -17.53 -12.93 43.42
CA LYS A 206 -18.68 -13.51 44.13
C LYS A 206 -19.67 -12.37 44.40
N PRO A 207 -20.94 -12.47 43.97
CA PRO A 207 -21.90 -11.41 44.18
C PRO A 207 -21.93 -11.14 45.68
N ARG A 208 -21.40 -9.99 46.09
CA ARG A 208 -21.48 -9.55 47.48
C ARG A 208 -22.98 -9.55 47.76
N ALA A 209 -23.41 -10.28 48.79
CA ALA A 209 -24.81 -10.32 49.18
C ALA A 209 -25.34 -8.89 49.12
N ARG A 210 -26.28 -8.64 48.19
CA ARG A 210 -26.80 -7.30 47.88
C ARG A 210 -27.52 -6.82 49.15
N THR A 211 -26.80 -6.26 50.13
CA THR A 211 -27.40 -5.62 51.31
C THR A 211 -28.12 -4.33 50.94
N HIS A 212 -27.81 -3.79 49.76
CA HIS A 212 -28.64 -2.84 49.05
C HIS A 212 -29.13 -3.50 47.77
N ALA A 213 -30.46 -3.53 47.57
CA ALA A 213 -31.06 -3.87 46.30
C ALA A 213 -30.34 -3.09 45.19
N ALA A 214 -29.73 -3.80 44.23
CA ALA A 214 -29.08 -3.12 43.11
C ALA A 214 -30.12 -2.24 42.43
N ASN A 215 -29.76 -0.99 42.17
CA ASN A 215 -30.66 -0.04 41.55
C ASN A 215 -31.16 -0.66 40.22
N PRO A 216 -32.47 -0.88 40.05
CA PRO A 216 -33.02 -1.61 38.89
C PRO A 216 -32.65 -0.95 37.54
N LYS A 217 -32.24 0.33 37.57
CA LYS A 217 -31.69 1.02 36.41
C LYS A 217 -30.34 0.44 35.95
N VAL A 218 -29.44 0.08 36.88
CA VAL A 218 -28.09 -0.42 36.55
C VAL A 218 -28.15 -1.82 35.94
N GLU A 219 -29.03 -2.68 36.45
CA GLU A 219 -29.23 -4.05 35.95
C GLU A 219 -29.82 -4.07 34.53
N LYS A 220 -30.74 -3.14 34.25
CA LYS A 220 -31.26 -2.86 32.89
C LYS A 220 -30.19 -2.35 31.94
N ILE A 221 -29.30 -1.47 32.40
CA ILE A 221 -28.20 -0.94 31.56
C ILE A 221 -27.20 -2.07 31.23
N THR A 222 -26.84 -2.92 32.18
CA THR A 222 -25.90 -4.04 31.92
C THR A 222 -26.47 -5.09 30.98
N THR A 223 -27.77 -5.41 31.08
CA THR A 223 -28.43 -6.34 30.15
C THR A 223 -28.59 -5.74 28.75
N LEU A 224 -28.86 -4.43 28.66
CA LEU A 224 -28.89 -3.71 27.39
C LEU A 224 -27.50 -3.70 26.72
N LEU A 225 -26.44 -3.41 27.48
CA LEU A 225 -25.06 -3.44 26.97
C LEU A 225 -24.64 -4.84 26.47
N LEU A 226 -25.03 -5.91 27.16
CA LEU A 226 -24.71 -7.28 26.74
C LEU A 226 -25.50 -7.71 25.49
N ASN A 227 -26.77 -7.35 25.39
CA ASN A 227 -27.60 -7.67 24.23
C ASN A 227 -27.13 -6.96 22.95
N TYR A 228 -26.58 -5.74 23.08
CA TYR A 228 -26.05 -4.96 21.95
C TYR A 228 -24.51 -4.97 21.90
N ALA A 229 -23.84 -5.85 22.66
CA ALA A 229 -22.38 -5.83 22.80
C ALA A 229 -21.67 -5.90 21.44
N LEU A 230 -22.13 -6.74 20.51
CA LEU A 230 -21.56 -6.85 19.17
C LEU A 230 -21.66 -5.53 18.39
N PHE A 231 -22.84 -4.89 18.40
CA PHE A 231 -23.06 -3.61 17.70
C PHE A 231 -22.26 -2.47 18.33
N ILE A 232 -22.16 -2.45 19.66
CA ILE A 232 -21.36 -1.47 20.40
C ILE A 232 -19.88 -1.65 20.08
N ILE A 233 -19.37 -2.88 20.10
CA ILE A 233 -17.98 -3.20 19.75
C ILE A 233 -17.69 -2.83 18.28
N LEU A 234 -18.60 -3.17 17.36
CA LEU A 234 -18.46 -2.82 15.95
C LEU A 234 -18.44 -1.29 15.74
N GLY A 235 -19.34 -0.57 16.39
CA GLY A 235 -19.39 0.89 16.35
C GLY A 235 -18.13 1.54 16.93
N LEU A 236 -17.63 1.02 18.05
CA LEU A 236 -16.38 1.48 18.66
C LEU A 236 -15.20 1.28 17.71
N ILE A 237 -15.09 0.10 17.09
CA ILE A 237 -14.04 -0.21 16.12
C ILE A 237 -14.14 0.74 14.91
N LEU A 238 -15.34 0.99 14.39
CA LEU A 238 -15.54 1.93 13.28
C LEU A 238 -15.10 3.35 13.62
N ILE A 239 -15.46 3.85 14.82
CA ILE A 239 -15.05 5.18 15.29
C ILE A 239 -13.52 5.25 15.40
N VAL A 240 -12.92 4.25 16.05
CA VAL A 240 -11.46 4.18 16.22
C VAL A 240 -10.77 4.16 14.86
N VAL A 241 -11.15 3.24 13.96
CA VAL A 241 -10.55 3.12 12.62
C VAL A 241 -10.76 4.39 11.79
N SER A 242 -11.93 5.04 11.90
CA SER A 242 -12.22 6.30 11.21
C SER A 242 -11.34 7.46 11.69
N ILE A 243 -10.98 7.51 12.98
CA ILE A 243 -10.05 8.51 13.51
C ILE A 243 -8.61 8.18 13.08
N MET A 244 -8.25 6.89 13.07
CA MET A 244 -6.90 6.42 12.72
C MET A 244 -6.59 6.56 11.22
N ARG A 245 -7.60 6.42 10.37
CA ARG A 245 -7.51 6.49 8.91
C ARG A 245 -8.64 7.40 8.41
N PRO A 246 -8.41 8.71 8.25
CA PRO A 246 -9.44 9.61 7.76
C PRO A 246 -9.97 9.19 6.36
N ASP A 247 -9.14 8.53 5.56
CA ASP A 247 -9.53 7.97 4.26
C ASP A 247 -10.41 6.71 4.37
N PHE A 248 -10.60 6.15 5.56
CA PHE A 248 -11.43 4.96 5.77
C PHE A 248 -12.89 5.21 5.39
N LEU A 249 -13.41 6.42 5.65
CA LEU A 249 -14.75 6.84 5.25
C LEU A 249 -14.78 7.50 3.87
N SER A 250 -13.67 7.47 3.12
CA SER A 250 -13.69 7.92 1.73
C SER A 250 -14.68 7.09 0.91
N MET A 251 -15.32 7.72 -0.07
CA MET A 251 -16.30 7.04 -0.91
C MET A 251 -15.69 5.82 -1.63
N GLY A 252 -14.44 5.91 -2.06
CA GLY A 252 -13.71 4.79 -2.68
C GLY A 252 -13.54 3.61 -1.72
N ASN A 253 -13.13 3.86 -0.47
CA ASN A 253 -12.95 2.79 0.51
C ASN A 253 -14.29 2.19 0.96
N ILE A 254 -15.34 3.00 1.12
CA ILE A 254 -16.69 2.51 1.42
C ILE A 254 -17.19 1.60 0.30
N LEU A 255 -17.04 2.01 -0.96
CA LEU A 255 -17.43 1.19 -2.11
C LEU A 255 -16.63 -0.12 -2.16
N ASN A 256 -15.33 -0.08 -1.86
CA ASN A 256 -14.50 -1.29 -1.80
C ASN A 256 -14.92 -2.24 -0.67
N ILE A 257 -15.24 -1.72 0.52
CA ILE A 257 -15.78 -2.51 1.63
C ILE A 257 -17.13 -3.12 1.25
N LEU A 258 -18.01 -2.32 0.64
CA LEU A 258 -19.34 -2.76 0.25
C LEU A 258 -19.27 -3.83 -0.85
N GLN A 259 -18.37 -3.70 -1.82
CA GLN A 259 -18.13 -4.72 -2.85
C GLN A 259 -17.64 -6.04 -2.23
N ASN A 260 -16.66 -5.98 -1.32
CA ASN A 260 -16.16 -7.17 -0.61
C ASN A 260 -17.22 -7.82 0.28
N ALA A 261 -18.10 -7.03 0.90
CA ALA A 261 -19.22 -7.52 1.70
C ALA A 261 -20.32 -8.12 0.82
N SER A 262 -20.61 -7.50 -0.33
CA SER A 262 -21.63 -7.93 -1.28
C SER A 262 -21.39 -9.36 -1.77
N THR A 263 -20.15 -9.71 -2.14
CA THR A 263 -19.81 -11.08 -2.57
C THR A 263 -20.15 -12.13 -1.50
N LYS A 264 -19.84 -11.84 -0.23
CA LYS A 264 -20.17 -12.72 0.90
C LYS A 264 -21.67 -12.79 1.16
N GLY A 265 -22.39 -11.68 0.97
CA GLY A 265 -23.85 -11.61 1.09
C GLY A 265 -24.55 -12.49 0.06
N ILE A 266 -24.14 -12.43 -1.21
CA ILE A 266 -24.70 -13.26 -2.29
C ILE A 266 -24.47 -14.75 -2.00
N LEU A 267 -23.28 -15.13 -1.52
CA LEU A 267 -22.98 -16.50 -1.14
C LEU A 267 -23.83 -16.98 0.05
N ALA A 268 -24.00 -16.13 1.07
CA ALA A 268 -24.84 -16.44 2.22
C ALA A 268 -26.30 -16.67 1.81
N LEU A 269 -26.83 -15.90 0.86
CA LEU A 269 -28.16 -16.12 0.29
C LEU A 269 -28.27 -17.48 -0.41
N GLY A 270 -27.24 -17.90 -1.14
CA GLY A 270 -27.17 -19.25 -1.73
C GLY A 270 -27.18 -20.36 -0.68
N CYS A 271 -26.36 -20.23 0.38
CA CYS A 271 -26.35 -21.17 1.49
C CYS A 271 -27.66 -21.19 2.29
N ALA A 272 -28.37 -20.06 2.40
CA ALA A 272 -29.62 -19.98 3.14
C ALA A 272 -30.66 -20.98 2.61
N GLY A 273 -30.73 -21.17 1.28
CA GLY A 273 -31.61 -22.17 0.67
C GLY A 273 -31.30 -23.61 1.11
N LEU A 274 -30.01 -23.94 1.30
CA LEU A 274 -29.59 -25.25 1.80
C LEU A 274 -29.92 -25.44 3.28
N ILE A 275 -29.74 -24.39 4.09
CA ILE A 275 -30.09 -24.39 5.52
C ILE A 275 -31.59 -24.60 5.72
N VAL A 276 -32.43 -23.98 4.89
CA VAL A 276 -33.90 -24.18 4.92
C VAL A 276 -34.28 -25.63 4.64
N LEU A 277 -33.52 -26.32 3.77
CA LEU A 277 -33.66 -27.75 3.49
C LEU A 277 -33.00 -28.65 4.55
N ALA A 278 -32.59 -28.09 5.69
CA ALA A 278 -31.80 -28.74 6.74
C ALA A 278 -30.48 -29.38 6.26
N GLY A 279 -29.98 -28.93 5.10
CA GLY A 279 -28.68 -29.29 4.56
C GLY A 279 -27.58 -28.36 5.06
N THR A 280 -26.34 -28.83 5.03
CA THR A 280 -25.16 -28.01 5.32
C THR A 280 -24.18 -28.14 4.15
N ASP A 281 -23.64 -27.02 3.69
CA ASP A 281 -22.58 -26.99 2.67
C ASP A 281 -21.33 -26.29 3.21
N LEU A 282 -20.30 -27.11 3.47
CA LEU A 282 -18.98 -26.64 3.89
C LEU A 282 -18.06 -26.36 2.69
N SER A 283 -18.39 -26.87 1.51
CA SER A 283 -17.53 -26.82 0.32
C SER A 283 -17.56 -25.46 -0.38
N ILE A 284 -18.58 -24.64 -0.15
CA ILE A 284 -18.84 -23.40 -0.89
C ILE A 284 -17.62 -22.47 -0.94
N GLY A 285 -16.88 -22.34 0.17
CA GLY A 285 -15.70 -21.46 0.22
C GLY A 285 -14.54 -21.98 -0.64
N ARG A 286 -14.34 -23.30 -0.72
CA ARG A 286 -13.28 -23.92 -1.53
C ARG A 286 -13.65 -23.95 -3.01
N VAL A 287 -14.92 -24.20 -3.33
CA VAL A 287 -15.44 -24.16 -4.71
C VAL A 287 -15.40 -22.73 -5.26
N LEU A 288 -15.71 -21.72 -4.44
CA LEU A 288 -15.52 -20.31 -4.79
C LEU A 288 -14.05 -19.99 -5.08
N GLY A 289 -13.14 -20.45 -4.23
CA GLY A 289 -11.70 -20.25 -4.41
C GLY A 289 -11.18 -20.84 -5.73
N LEU A 290 -11.60 -22.08 -6.04
CA LEU A 290 -11.26 -22.73 -7.31
C LEU A 290 -11.84 -21.96 -8.51
N SER A 291 -13.11 -21.56 -8.42
CA SER A 291 -13.77 -20.80 -9.49
C SER A 291 -13.11 -19.44 -9.71
N ALA A 292 -12.70 -18.77 -8.63
CA ALA A 292 -11.94 -17.52 -8.69
C ALA A 292 -10.56 -17.72 -9.32
N ALA A 293 -9.86 -18.83 -9.01
CA ALA A 293 -8.57 -19.15 -9.63
C ALA A 293 -8.71 -19.39 -11.15
N VAL A 294 -9.76 -20.09 -11.59
CA VAL A 294 -10.06 -20.32 -13.01
C VAL A 294 -10.44 -19.01 -13.72
N THR A 295 -11.24 -18.14 -13.10
CA THR A 295 -11.53 -16.83 -13.70
C THR A 295 -10.28 -15.96 -13.77
N ALA A 296 -9.49 -15.92 -12.69
CA ALA A 296 -8.30 -15.07 -12.60
C ALA A 296 -7.22 -15.48 -13.62
N SER A 297 -7.02 -16.77 -13.87
CA SER A 297 -6.07 -17.26 -14.87
C SER A 297 -6.46 -16.87 -16.30
N MET A 298 -7.76 -16.70 -16.57
CA MET A 298 -8.27 -16.34 -17.91
C MET A 298 -8.35 -14.82 -18.14
N VAL A 299 -8.35 -14.01 -17.08
CA VAL A 299 -8.43 -12.53 -17.13
C VAL A 299 -7.06 -11.85 -16.96
N GLN A 300 -5.96 -12.62 -17.04
CA GLN A 300 -4.60 -12.09 -16.90
C GLN A 300 -4.27 -11.07 -18.01
N SER A 301 -3.44 -10.07 -17.68
CA SER A 301 -2.95 -9.10 -18.67
C SER A 301 -2.15 -9.80 -19.76
N VAL A 302 -2.35 -9.39 -21.03
CA VAL A 302 -1.59 -9.90 -22.18
C VAL A 302 -0.09 -9.61 -22.08
N THR A 303 0.30 -8.59 -21.30
CA THR A 303 1.69 -8.20 -21.04
C THR A 303 2.34 -8.93 -19.86
N TYR A 304 1.60 -9.78 -19.14
CA TYR A 304 2.12 -10.46 -17.95
C TYR A 304 3.04 -11.63 -18.32
N VAL A 305 4.26 -11.63 -17.77
CA VAL A 305 5.36 -12.55 -18.14
C VAL A 305 5.08 -14.00 -17.72
N ALA A 306 4.49 -14.21 -16.54
CA ALA A 306 4.16 -15.53 -15.99
C ALA A 306 2.68 -15.91 -16.21
N ARG A 307 2.14 -15.60 -17.39
CA ARG A 307 0.73 -15.88 -17.70
C ARG A 307 0.48 -17.38 -17.88
N MET A 308 -0.62 -17.86 -17.30
CA MET A 308 -1.08 -19.25 -17.34
C MET A 308 -1.37 -19.73 -18.77
N TYR A 309 -1.90 -18.84 -19.61
CA TYR A 309 -2.28 -19.15 -20.99
C TYR A 309 -1.52 -18.29 -22.01
N PRO A 310 -0.26 -18.64 -22.31
CA PRO A 310 0.61 -17.85 -23.19
C PRO A 310 0.17 -17.83 -24.66
N THR A 311 -0.76 -18.70 -25.07
CA THR A 311 -1.31 -18.73 -26.43
C THR A 311 -2.40 -17.68 -26.65
N ILE A 312 -2.91 -17.03 -25.60
CA ILE A 312 -3.94 -15.99 -25.72
C ILE A 312 -3.25 -14.64 -26.01
N VAL A 313 -3.10 -14.32 -27.30
CA VAL A 313 -2.31 -13.16 -27.78
C VAL A 313 -3.11 -11.87 -27.94
N SER A 314 -4.44 -11.89 -27.80
CA SER A 314 -5.29 -10.70 -27.89
C SER A 314 -6.42 -10.78 -26.86
N PRO A 315 -6.83 -9.67 -26.22
CA PRO A 315 -8.08 -9.65 -25.47
C PRO A 315 -9.17 -10.03 -26.46
N VAL A 316 -9.87 -11.15 -26.21
CA VAL A 316 -10.94 -11.62 -27.10
C VAL A 316 -11.96 -10.49 -27.25
N SER A 317 -11.89 -9.81 -28.40
CA SER A 317 -12.61 -8.59 -28.72
C SER A 317 -14.11 -8.81 -28.47
N GLY A 318 -14.65 -8.09 -27.49
CA GLY A 318 -16.10 -8.04 -27.19
C GLY A 318 -16.67 -9.16 -26.31
N LEU A 319 -16.07 -10.36 -26.25
CA LEU A 319 -16.56 -11.50 -25.44
C LEU A 319 -15.65 -11.89 -24.27
N GLY A 320 -14.57 -11.14 -24.03
CA GLY A 320 -13.51 -11.50 -23.08
C GLY A 320 -13.93 -11.73 -21.63
N LEU A 321 -15.04 -11.15 -21.16
CA LEU A 321 -15.55 -11.36 -19.79
C LEU A 321 -16.56 -12.52 -19.69
N LEU A 322 -17.28 -12.83 -20.77
CA LEU A 322 -18.31 -13.87 -20.76
C LEU A 322 -17.69 -15.27 -20.67
N ILE A 323 -16.57 -15.50 -21.34
CA ILE A 323 -15.91 -16.82 -21.34
C ILE A 323 -15.42 -17.19 -19.93
N PRO A 324 -14.67 -16.34 -19.20
CA PRO A 324 -14.30 -16.60 -17.80
C PRO A 324 -15.50 -16.70 -16.85
N LEU A 325 -16.58 -15.96 -17.13
CA LEU A 325 -17.82 -16.04 -16.35
C LEU A 325 -18.47 -17.42 -16.51
N PHE A 326 -18.72 -17.86 -17.74
CA PHE A 326 -19.35 -19.17 -18.00
C PHE A 326 -18.47 -20.34 -17.56
N SER A 327 -17.14 -20.24 -17.67
CA SER A 327 -16.24 -21.29 -17.18
C SER A 327 -16.33 -21.44 -15.66
N SER A 328 -16.34 -20.33 -14.91
CA SER A 328 -16.48 -20.37 -13.45
C SER A 328 -17.83 -20.90 -12.98
N ILE A 329 -18.91 -20.55 -13.68
CA ILE A 329 -20.25 -21.09 -13.44
C ILE A 329 -20.26 -22.60 -13.71
N ALA A 330 -19.68 -23.06 -14.82
CA ALA A 330 -19.64 -24.48 -15.15
C ALA A 330 -18.90 -25.30 -14.09
N VAL A 331 -17.75 -24.81 -13.60
CA VAL A 331 -16.99 -25.45 -12.52
C VAL A 331 -17.83 -25.50 -11.23
N SER A 332 -18.41 -24.37 -10.84
CA SER A 332 -19.25 -24.30 -9.63
C SER A 332 -20.46 -25.23 -9.69
N VAL A 333 -21.15 -25.28 -10.83
CA VAL A 333 -22.32 -26.15 -11.05
C VAL A 333 -21.93 -27.62 -10.99
N LEU A 334 -20.77 -28.00 -11.54
CA LEU A 334 -20.28 -29.38 -11.49
C LEU A 334 -20.12 -29.85 -10.03
N PHE A 335 -19.45 -29.04 -9.19
CA PHE A 335 -19.26 -29.37 -7.78
C PHE A 335 -20.58 -29.37 -6.99
N CYS A 336 -21.49 -28.44 -7.29
CA CYS A 336 -22.83 -28.44 -6.71
C CYS A 336 -23.63 -29.69 -7.11
N MET A 337 -23.48 -30.15 -8.35
CA MET A 337 -24.14 -31.36 -8.85
C MET A 337 -23.61 -32.61 -8.15
N ILE A 338 -22.29 -32.70 -7.90
CA ILE A 338 -21.69 -33.79 -7.11
C ILE A 338 -22.28 -33.82 -5.70
N ASN A 339 -22.35 -32.66 -5.04
CA ASN A 339 -22.94 -32.55 -3.71
C ASN A 339 -24.43 -32.97 -3.70
N GLY A 340 -25.22 -32.43 -4.64
CA GLY A 340 -26.64 -32.74 -4.77
C GLY A 340 -26.90 -34.21 -5.11
N PHE A 341 -26.10 -34.80 -5.99
CA PHE A 341 -26.18 -36.21 -6.36
C PHE A 341 -25.85 -37.12 -5.16
N GLY A 342 -24.77 -36.82 -4.43
CA GLY A 342 -24.36 -37.60 -3.26
C GLY A 342 -25.43 -37.63 -2.17
N VAL A 343 -26.11 -36.50 -1.95
CA VAL A 343 -27.20 -36.43 -0.96
C VAL A 343 -28.47 -37.10 -1.50
N ALA A 344 -28.89 -36.79 -2.73
CA ALA A 344 -30.19 -37.21 -3.25
C ALA A 344 -30.27 -38.66 -3.73
N LYS A 345 -29.17 -39.23 -4.26
CA LYS A 345 -29.15 -40.59 -4.81
C LYS A 345 -28.44 -41.58 -3.91
N LEU A 346 -27.31 -41.19 -3.32
CA LEU A 346 -26.52 -42.07 -2.45
C LEU A 346 -26.98 -42.04 -0.99
N HIS A 347 -27.94 -41.18 -0.65
CA HIS A 347 -28.48 -41.01 0.72
C HIS A 347 -27.39 -40.76 1.76
N LEU A 348 -26.31 -40.11 1.35
CA LEU A 348 -25.20 -39.76 2.23
C LEU A 348 -25.53 -38.48 3.01
N HIS A 349 -25.06 -38.40 4.26
CA HIS A 349 -25.24 -37.20 5.07
C HIS A 349 -24.53 -35.99 4.43
N ALA A 350 -25.22 -34.86 4.28
CA ALA A 350 -24.74 -33.69 3.55
C ALA A 350 -23.37 -33.17 4.03
N PHE A 351 -23.10 -33.26 5.33
CA PHE A 351 -21.80 -32.91 5.90
C PHE A 351 -20.65 -33.74 5.31
N ILE A 352 -20.84 -35.05 5.15
CA ILE A 352 -19.78 -35.97 4.67
C ILE A 352 -19.47 -35.68 3.21
N VAL A 353 -20.51 -35.54 2.39
CA VAL A 353 -20.37 -35.25 0.96
C VAL A 353 -19.68 -33.91 0.75
N THR A 354 -20.12 -32.86 1.45
CA THR A 354 -19.57 -31.51 1.27
C THR A 354 -18.17 -31.37 1.86
N LEU A 355 -17.84 -32.07 2.96
CA LEU A 355 -16.47 -32.15 3.47
C LEU A 355 -15.52 -32.85 2.48
N GLY A 356 -15.97 -33.93 1.84
CA GLY A 356 -15.19 -34.60 0.78
C GLY A 356 -14.98 -33.69 -0.43
N THR A 357 -16.06 -33.06 -0.89
CA THR A 357 -16.02 -32.12 -2.02
C THR A 357 -15.12 -30.92 -1.74
N GLN A 358 -15.07 -30.38 -0.51
CA GLN A 358 -14.16 -29.29 -0.18
C GLN A 358 -12.68 -29.69 -0.34
N LEU A 359 -12.33 -30.94 -0.01
CA LEU A 359 -10.97 -31.48 -0.11
C LEU A 359 -10.60 -31.69 -1.58
N ILE A 360 -11.53 -32.23 -2.37
CA ILE A 360 -11.35 -32.39 -3.82
C ILE A 360 -11.17 -31.02 -4.48
N ALA A 361 -12.04 -30.05 -4.17
CA ALA A 361 -11.96 -28.70 -4.72
C ALA A 361 -10.66 -28.00 -4.30
N TYR A 362 -10.22 -28.18 -3.05
CA TYR A 362 -8.94 -27.64 -2.59
C TYR A 362 -7.74 -28.27 -3.30
N GLY A 363 -7.71 -29.60 -3.42
CA GLY A 363 -6.64 -30.31 -4.14
C GLY A 363 -6.59 -29.94 -5.62
N ALA A 364 -7.75 -29.87 -6.28
CA ALA A 364 -7.86 -29.41 -7.66
C ALA A 364 -7.34 -27.97 -7.82
N ASN A 365 -7.64 -27.09 -6.86
CA ASN A 365 -7.15 -25.71 -6.88
C ASN A 365 -5.63 -25.63 -6.74
N CYS A 366 -5.04 -26.41 -5.82
CA CYS A 366 -3.58 -26.46 -5.67
C CYS A 366 -2.91 -26.95 -6.96
N LEU A 367 -3.38 -28.06 -7.53
CA LEU A 367 -2.85 -28.59 -8.79
C LEU A 367 -2.99 -27.60 -9.95
N TYR A 368 -4.11 -26.88 -10.01
CA TYR A 368 -4.36 -25.90 -11.06
C TYR A 368 -3.43 -24.68 -10.95
N ILE A 369 -3.21 -24.15 -9.74
CA ILE A 369 -2.32 -23.01 -9.53
C ILE A 369 -0.85 -23.40 -9.71
N GLU A 370 -0.45 -24.58 -9.26
CA GLU A 370 0.93 -25.09 -9.40
C GLU A 370 1.32 -25.34 -10.86
N SER A 371 0.36 -25.48 -11.77
CA SER A 371 0.62 -25.60 -13.22
C SER A 371 0.97 -24.29 -13.94
N GLN A 372 1.20 -23.20 -13.19
CA GLN A 372 1.71 -21.93 -13.74
C GLN A 372 3.20 -22.07 -14.16
N PRO A 373 3.59 -21.63 -15.37
CA PRO A 373 4.94 -21.77 -15.91
C PRO A 373 5.99 -20.85 -15.27
#